data_AF-X1LXR2-F1
#
_entry.id   AF-X1LXR2-F1
#
_cell.length_a   1.000
_cell.length_b   1.000
_cell.length_c   1.000
_cell.angle_alpha   90.00
_cell.angle_beta   90.00
_cell.angle_gamma   90.00
#
_symmetry.space_group_name_H-M   'P 1'
#
loop_
_entity.id
_entity.type
_entity.pdbx_description
1 polymer ?
#
loop_
_entity_poly.entity_id
_entity_poly.type
_entity_poly.pdbx_seq_one_letter_code
_entity_poly.pdbx_strand_id
1 'polypeptide(L)'
;MKLSSNKKGKELQLVNMFPGILLIIPLFAVLAKVGFIDNLNGLILTYLAQTLPVSLYMLAAYFRTVPEEIEEAGLVDGCSRLGVITKITLPLSVPAMASVGIYTFMIAWNEFLYALVFLYDSDKFTMPLGLIRLYQSYHTSW
;
A
#
# COMPACT_ATOMS: atom_id res chain seq x y z
N MET A 1 31.04 7.21 -5.47
CA MET A 1 29.66 7.77 -5.55
C MET A 1 28.55 6.73 -5.26
N LYS A 2 28.83 5.66 -4.51
CA LYS A 2 27.86 4.55 -4.21
C LYS A 2 27.21 4.65 -2.82
N LEU A 3 27.61 5.62 -1.98
CA LEU A 3 27.17 5.74 -0.59
C LEU A 3 25.91 6.61 -0.38
N SER A 4 25.50 7.40 -1.38
CA SER A 4 24.34 8.31 -1.26
C SER A 4 22.99 7.62 -1.50
N SER A 5 22.95 6.56 -2.32
CA SER A 5 21.70 5.84 -2.66
C SER A 5 21.08 5.11 -1.45
N ASN A 6 21.90 4.71 -0.47
CA ASN A 6 21.44 3.99 0.71
C ASN A 6 20.84 4.90 1.80
N LYS A 7 21.10 6.23 1.75
CA LYS A 7 20.54 7.20 2.71
C LYS A 7 19.06 7.44 2.46
N LYS A 8 18.67 7.64 1.19
CA LYS A 8 17.26 7.88 0.81
C LYS A 8 16.33 6.71 1.13
N GLY A 9 16.81 5.47 0.97
CA GLY A 9 16.04 4.27 1.35
C GLY A 9 15.79 4.16 2.85
N LYS A 10 16.77 4.55 3.67
CA LYS A 10 16.63 4.60 5.13
C LYS A 10 15.71 5.74 5.58
N GLU A 11 15.76 6.90 4.93
CA GLU A 11 14.88 8.03 5.24
C GLU A 11 13.39 7.69 5.03
N LEU A 12 13.05 6.93 4.00
CA LEU A 12 11.69 6.41 3.79
C LEU A 12 11.26 5.41 4.87
N GLN A 13 12.19 4.62 5.41
CA GLN A 13 11.93 3.69 6.51
C GLN A 13 11.73 4.42 7.83
N LEU A 14 12.42 5.55 8.06
CA LEU A 14 12.24 6.39 9.24
C LEU A 14 10.83 6.99 9.33
N VAL A 15 10.21 7.33 8.18
CA VAL A 15 8.79 7.76 8.15
C VAL A 15 7.85 6.66 8.64
N ASN A 16 8.14 5.39 8.34
CA ASN A 16 7.37 4.24 8.82
C ASN A 16 7.63 3.90 10.31
N MET A 17 8.64 4.50 10.94
CA MET A 17 8.85 4.37 12.40
C MET A 17 7.87 5.25 13.19
N PHE A 18 7.19 6.19 12.54
CA PHE A 18 6.08 6.92 13.13
C PHE A 18 4.86 5.97 13.16
N PRO A 19 4.26 5.68 14.33
CA PRO A 19 3.17 4.72 14.42
C PRO A 19 2.01 5.19 13.54
N GLY A 20 1.67 4.41 12.50
CA GLY A 20 0.57 4.73 11.59
C GLY A 20 -0.73 5.01 12.34
N ILE A 21 -0.94 4.40 13.50
CA ILE A 21 -2.10 4.61 14.37
C ILE A 21 -2.31 6.07 14.80
N LEU A 22 -1.23 6.86 14.94
CA LEU A 22 -1.32 8.26 15.35
C LEU A 22 -1.97 9.14 14.28
N LEU A 23 -1.99 8.67 13.03
CA LEU A 23 -2.56 9.40 11.90
C LEU A 23 -4.07 9.24 11.78
N ILE A 24 -4.72 8.39 12.60
CA ILE A 24 -6.17 8.16 12.54
C ILE A 24 -6.96 9.47 12.70
N ILE A 25 -6.67 10.26 13.73
CA ILE A 25 -7.38 11.52 14.02
C ILE A 25 -7.23 12.53 12.87
N PRO A 26 -6.00 12.88 12.42
CA PRO A 26 -5.86 13.84 11.33
C PRO A 26 -6.44 13.32 10.01
N LEU A 27 -6.30 12.02 9.70
CA LEU A 27 -6.88 11.45 8.49
C LEU A 27 -8.41 11.45 8.53
N PHE A 28 -9.02 11.15 9.68
CA PHE A 28 -10.46 11.29 9.88
C PHE A 28 -10.91 12.73 9.61
N ALA A 29 -10.21 13.73 10.16
CA ALA A 29 -10.56 15.13 9.94
C ALA A 29 -10.47 15.54 8.46
N VAL A 30 -9.49 15.01 7.71
CA VAL A 30 -9.37 15.25 6.26
C VAL A 30 -10.49 14.55 5.48
N LEU A 31 -10.71 13.27 5.73
CA LEU A 31 -11.77 12.50 5.04
C LEU A 31 -13.16 13.06 5.37
N ALA A 32 -13.39 13.54 6.58
CA ALA A 32 -14.62 14.23 6.98
C ALA A 32 -14.88 15.45 6.12
N LYS A 33 -13.86 16.30 5.95
CA LYS A 33 -13.94 17.54 5.15
C LYS A 33 -14.21 17.25 3.68
N VAL A 34 -13.65 16.16 3.15
CA VAL A 34 -13.81 15.74 1.75
C VAL A 34 -15.10 14.93 1.53
N GLY A 35 -15.78 14.51 2.60
CA GLY A 35 -17.01 13.70 2.53
C GLY A 35 -16.76 12.22 2.24
N PHE A 36 -15.56 11.71 2.52
CA PHE A 36 -15.14 10.32 2.27
C PHE A 36 -15.18 9.45 3.54
N ILE A 37 -15.90 9.89 4.57
CA ILE A 37 -16.23 9.08 5.74
C ILE A 37 -17.36 8.12 5.38
N ASP A 38 -17.37 6.95 6.01
CA ASP A 38 -18.35 5.88 5.78
C ASP A 38 -18.37 5.42 4.32
N ASN A 39 -17.17 5.33 3.76
CA ASN A 39 -16.93 4.90 2.39
C ASN A 39 -15.62 4.08 2.33
N LEU A 40 -15.69 2.91 1.70
CA LEU A 40 -14.52 2.05 1.47
C LEU A 40 -13.42 2.76 0.69
N ASN A 41 -13.75 3.74 -0.16
CA ASN A 41 -12.76 4.53 -0.91
C ASN A 41 -11.82 5.33 0.02
N GLY A 42 -12.34 5.91 1.10
CA GLY A 42 -11.53 6.62 2.09
C GLY A 42 -10.55 5.68 2.81
N LEU A 43 -11.01 4.46 3.06
CA LEU A 43 -10.22 3.39 3.65
C LEU A 43 -9.12 2.90 2.70
N ILE A 44 -9.46 2.63 1.44
CA ILE A 44 -8.51 2.22 0.39
C ILE A 44 -7.41 3.27 0.24
N LEU A 45 -7.77 4.55 0.14
CA LEU A 45 -6.78 5.63 0.00
C LEU A 45 -5.82 5.68 1.20
N THR A 46 -6.35 5.46 2.40
CA THR A 46 -5.56 5.44 3.64
C THR A 46 -4.59 4.27 3.67
N TYR A 47 -5.02 3.08 3.26
CA TYR A 47 -4.17 1.89 3.20
C TYR A 47 -3.11 1.98 2.11
N LEU A 48 -3.46 2.56 0.96
CA LEU A 48 -2.49 2.86 -0.09
C LEU A 48 -1.42 3.82 0.42
N ALA A 49 -1.81 4.93 1.05
CA ALA A 49 -0.86 5.90 1.60
C ALA A 49 0.12 5.27 2.61
N GLN A 50 -0.36 4.35 3.45
CA GLN A 50 0.48 3.65 4.44
C GLN A 50 1.42 2.61 3.82
N THR A 51 0.95 1.84 2.84
CA THR A 51 1.75 0.75 2.26
C THR A 51 2.70 1.21 1.16
N LEU A 52 2.40 2.34 0.50
CA LEU A 52 3.13 2.86 -0.65
C LEU A 52 4.64 3.03 -0.44
N PRO A 53 5.15 3.56 0.69
CA PRO A 53 6.60 3.70 0.89
C PRO A 53 7.34 2.37 0.86
N VAL A 54 6.77 1.34 1.51
CA VAL A 54 7.37 0.00 1.57
C VAL A 54 7.22 -0.71 0.23
N SER A 55 6.05 -0.61 -0.40
CA SER A 55 5.80 -1.16 -1.74
C SER A 55 6.76 -0.60 -2.78
N LEU A 56 6.99 0.71 -2.78
CA LEU A 56 7.98 1.35 -3.67
C LEU A 56 9.40 0.90 -3.36
N TYR A 57 9.74 0.74 -2.07
CA TYR A 57 11.05 0.22 -1.69
C TYR A 57 11.27 -1.22 -2.18
N MET A 58 10.27 -2.10 -2.03
CA MET A 58 10.31 -3.47 -2.51
C MET A 58 10.45 -3.55 -4.04
N LEU A 59 9.65 -2.77 -4.77
CA LEU A 59 9.73 -2.71 -6.24
C LEU A 59 11.07 -2.13 -6.70
N ALA A 60 11.56 -1.05 -6.08
CA ALA A 60 12.85 -0.47 -6.41
C ALA A 60 14.02 -1.42 -6.12
N ALA A 61 13.93 -2.20 -5.03
CA ALA A 61 14.91 -3.24 -4.72
C ALA A 61 14.93 -4.32 -5.81
N TYR A 62 13.75 -4.72 -6.31
CA TYR A 62 13.63 -5.69 -7.39
C TYR A 62 14.16 -5.15 -8.72
N PHE A 63 13.76 -3.95 -9.14
CA PHE A 63 14.21 -3.37 -10.41
C PHE A 63 15.74 -3.24 -10.48
N ARG A 64 16.41 -3.03 -9.36
CA ARG A 64 17.89 -3.02 -9.29
C ARG A 64 18.55 -4.37 -9.56
N THR A 65 17.80 -5.47 -9.50
CA THR A 65 18.28 -6.81 -9.83
C THR A 65 18.12 -7.15 -11.31
N VAL A 66 17.32 -6.36 -12.05
CA VAL A 66 17.16 -6.53 -13.49
C VAL A 66 18.45 -6.04 -14.18
N PRO A 67 19.12 -6.88 -14.98
CA PRO A 67 20.33 -6.48 -15.69
C PRO A 67 20.04 -5.38 -16.72
N GLU A 68 20.87 -4.32 -16.75
CA GLU A 68 20.70 -3.18 -17.66
C GLU A 68 20.83 -3.60 -19.14
N GLU A 69 21.60 -4.67 -19.40
CA GLU A 69 21.88 -5.17 -20.75
C GLU A 69 20.61 -5.65 -21.47
N ILE A 70 19.60 -6.15 -20.74
CA ILE A 70 18.33 -6.59 -21.32
C ILE A 70 17.50 -5.39 -21.79
N GLU A 71 17.54 -4.28 -21.05
CA GLU A 71 16.87 -3.05 -21.44
C GLU A 71 17.56 -2.40 -22.64
N GLU A 72 18.89 -2.40 -22.67
CA GLU A 72 19.68 -1.90 -23.80
C GLU A 72 19.46 -2.73 -25.07
N ALA A 73 19.40 -4.06 -24.97
CA ALA A 73 19.07 -4.93 -26.09
C ALA A 73 17.70 -4.57 -26.70
N GLY A 74 16.69 -4.32 -25.85
CA GLY A 74 15.38 -3.86 -26.32
C GLY A 74 15.42 -2.54 -27.07
N LEU A 75 16.27 -1.59 -26.65
CA LEU A 75 16.46 -0.32 -27.35
C LEU A 75 17.18 -0.49 -28.69
N VAL A 76 18.19 -1.37 -28.76
CA VAL A 76 18.91 -1.71 -30.00
C VAL A 76 18.00 -2.41 -31.00
N ASP A 77 17.07 -3.26 -30.51
CA ASP A 77 16.04 -3.93 -31.31
C ASP A 77 14.92 -2.98 -31.80
N GLY A 78 15.03 -1.67 -31.52
CA GLY A 78 14.12 -0.65 -32.01
C GLY A 78 12.90 -0.40 -31.10
N CYS A 79 12.87 -0.94 -29.88
CA CYS A 79 11.84 -0.52 -28.93
C CYS A 79 12.07 0.91 -28.44
N SER A 80 10.98 1.67 -28.30
CA SER A 80 11.02 2.93 -27.56
C SER A 80 11.22 2.67 -26.07
N ARG A 81 11.66 3.69 -25.31
CA ARG A 81 11.84 3.58 -23.85
C ARG A 81 10.57 3.11 -23.13
N LEU A 82 9.40 3.59 -23.56
CA LEU A 82 8.10 3.15 -23.02
C LEU A 82 7.79 1.69 -23.40
N GLY A 83 8.23 1.28 -24.60
CA GLY A 83 8.14 -0.10 -25.07
C GLY A 83 8.97 -1.06 -24.22
N VAL A 84 10.21 -0.69 -23.87
CA VAL A 84 11.06 -1.48 -22.97
C VAL A 84 10.41 -1.63 -21.59
N ILE A 85 9.92 -0.54 -21.01
CA ILE A 85 9.25 -0.59 -19.70
C ILE A 85 8.05 -1.53 -19.73
N THR A 86 7.17 -1.40 -20.72
CA THR A 86 5.90 -2.15 -20.75
C THR A 86 6.07 -3.59 -21.21
N LYS A 87 7.00 -3.88 -22.12
CA LYS A 87 7.17 -5.21 -22.73
C LYS A 87 8.30 -6.05 -22.11
N ILE A 88 9.24 -5.43 -21.41
CA ILE A 88 10.41 -6.10 -20.83
C ILE A 88 10.38 -5.94 -19.31
N THR A 89 10.56 -4.72 -18.81
CA THR A 89 10.74 -4.47 -17.37
C THR A 89 9.51 -4.86 -16.54
N LEU A 90 8.30 -4.48 -16.98
CA LEU A 90 7.04 -4.74 -16.28
C LEU A 90 6.71 -6.25 -16.18
N PRO A 91 6.71 -7.05 -17.26
CA PRO A 91 6.43 -8.48 -17.17
C PRO A 91 7.51 -9.26 -16.40
N LEU A 92 8.78 -8.86 -16.50
CA LEU A 92 9.83 -9.44 -15.66
C LEU A 92 9.55 -9.19 -14.17
N SER A 93 8.90 -8.08 -13.84
CA SER A 93 8.63 -7.66 -12.45
C SER A 93 7.36 -8.23 -11.83
N VAL A 94 6.61 -9.07 -12.55
CA VAL A 94 5.43 -9.79 -12.04
C VAL A 94 5.66 -10.48 -10.67
N PRO A 95 6.75 -11.24 -10.42
CA PRO A 95 6.99 -11.83 -9.10
C PRO A 95 7.14 -10.80 -7.98
N ALA A 96 7.74 -9.63 -8.27
CA ALA A 96 7.85 -8.55 -7.31
C ALA A 96 6.50 -7.89 -7.04
N MET A 97 5.72 -7.66 -8.10
CA MET A 97 4.35 -7.13 -7.98
C MET A 97 3.46 -8.06 -7.17
N ALA A 98 3.57 -9.38 -7.35
CA ALA A 98 2.85 -10.37 -6.54
C ALA A 98 3.24 -10.26 -5.05
N SER A 99 4.55 -10.14 -4.77
CA SER A 99 5.06 -9.98 -3.40
C SER A 99 4.54 -8.71 -2.73
N VAL A 100 4.55 -7.60 -3.45
CA VAL A 100 3.97 -6.33 -3.00
C VAL A 100 2.45 -6.44 -2.79
N GLY A 101 1.75 -7.11 -3.69
CA GLY A 101 0.31 -7.34 -3.58
C GLY A 101 -0.05 -8.12 -2.32
N ILE A 102 0.67 -9.21 -2.03
CA ILE A 102 0.48 -10.00 -0.80
C ILE A 102 0.76 -9.14 0.45
N TYR A 103 1.87 -8.38 0.44
CA TYR A 103 2.21 -7.48 1.53
C TYR A 103 1.08 -6.46 1.81
N THR A 104 0.64 -5.72 0.78
CA THR A 104 -0.42 -4.71 0.92
C THR A 104 -1.74 -5.35 1.35
N PHE A 105 -2.08 -6.52 0.81
CA PHE A 105 -3.28 -7.24 1.20
C PHE A 105 -3.27 -7.65 2.68
N MET A 106 -2.16 -8.22 3.15
CA MET A 106 -2.03 -8.61 4.55
C MET A 106 -2.18 -7.41 5.49
N ILE A 107 -1.61 -6.26 5.14
CA ILE A 107 -1.76 -5.04 5.95
C ILE A 107 -3.22 -4.59 5.96
N ALA A 108 -3.84 -4.44 4.77
CA ALA A 108 -5.21 -3.95 4.65
C ALA A 108 -6.24 -4.87 5.31
N TRP A 109 -6.04 -6.19 5.23
CA TRP A 109 -6.96 -7.18 5.81
C TRP A 109 -6.90 -7.23 7.34
N ASN A 110 -5.71 -7.02 7.91
CA ASN A 110 -5.53 -7.02 9.37
C ASN A 110 -5.79 -5.65 10.01
N GLU A 111 -6.02 -4.62 9.20
CA GLU A 111 -6.31 -3.28 9.71
C GLU A 111 -7.76 -3.22 10.23
N PHE A 112 -7.89 -2.86 11.52
CA PHE A 112 -9.16 -2.75 12.22
C PHE A 112 -9.47 -1.33 12.70
N LEU A 113 -8.48 -0.57 13.15
CA LEU A 113 -8.67 0.67 13.88
C LEU A 113 -9.08 1.83 12.96
N TYR A 114 -8.55 1.89 11.74
CA TYR A 114 -9.04 2.84 10.74
C TYR A 114 -10.47 2.49 10.31
N ALA A 115 -10.75 1.21 10.04
CA ALA A 115 -12.10 0.78 9.71
C ALA A 115 -13.11 1.13 10.82
N LEU A 116 -12.75 0.89 12.09
CA LEU A 116 -13.59 1.19 13.26
C LEU A 116 -13.94 2.67 13.37
N VAL A 117 -13.00 3.57 13.06
CA VAL A 117 -13.19 5.02 13.20
C VAL A 117 -13.84 5.62 11.96
N PHE A 118 -13.59 5.07 10.77
CA PHE A 118 -14.01 5.69 9.52
C PHE A 118 -15.37 5.19 9.02
N LEU A 119 -15.80 4.00 9.45
CA LEU A 119 -17.04 3.36 9.02
C LEU A 119 -18.03 3.28 10.18
N TYR A 120 -19.28 3.63 9.92
CA TYR A 120 -20.37 3.53 10.89
C TYR A 120 -21.57 2.73 10.38
N ASP A 121 -21.72 2.61 9.06
CA ASP A 121 -22.74 1.76 8.43
C ASP A 121 -22.28 0.29 8.40
N SER A 122 -23.13 -0.60 8.93
CA SER A 122 -22.83 -2.03 9.05
C SER A 122 -22.62 -2.72 7.71
N ASP A 123 -23.27 -2.25 6.66
CA ASP A 123 -23.16 -2.84 5.31
C ASP A 123 -21.78 -2.60 4.68
N LYS A 124 -21.01 -1.66 5.25
CA LYS A 124 -19.69 -1.27 4.74
C LYS A 124 -18.54 -1.80 5.60
N PHE A 125 -18.85 -2.50 6.70
CA PHE A 125 -17.81 -2.98 7.61
C PHE A 125 -16.86 -3.94 6.92
N THR A 126 -15.57 -3.77 7.21
CA THR A 126 -14.55 -4.74 6.84
C THR A 126 -14.75 -6.04 7.62
N MET A 127 -14.21 -7.15 7.11
CA MET A 127 -14.35 -8.46 7.75
C MET A 127 -13.98 -8.46 9.25
N PRO A 128 -12.83 -7.88 9.68
CA PRO A 128 -12.49 -7.84 11.11
C PRO A 128 -13.47 -7.01 11.94
N LEU A 129 -13.92 -5.86 11.41
CA LEU A 129 -14.86 -4.98 12.10
C LEU A 129 -16.23 -5.62 12.26
N GLY A 130 -16.75 -6.21 11.18
CA GLY A 130 -18.05 -6.90 11.17
C GLY A 130 -18.08 -8.06 12.16
N LEU A 131 -17.03 -8.89 12.20
CA LEU A 131 -16.92 -9.99 13.16
C LEU A 131 -16.97 -9.51 14.62
N ILE A 132 -16.22 -8.45 14.95
CA ILE A 132 -16.20 -7.90 16.32
C ILE A 132 -17.56 -7.30 16.69
N ARG A 133 -18.20 -6.55 15.78
CA ARG A 133 -19.52 -5.94 16.00
C ARG A 133 -20.60 -7.01 16.21
N LEU A 134 -20.54 -8.08 15.41
CA LEU A 134 -21.44 -9.22 15.56
C LEU A 134 -21.25 -9.91 16.92
N TYR A 135 -20.00 -10.20 17.29
CA TYR A 135 -19.68 -10.79 18.59
C TYR A 135 -20.20 -9.95 19.77
N GLN A 136 -20.03 -8.63 19.71
CA GLN A 136 -20.54 -7.70 20.73
C GLN A 136 -22.07 -7.74 20.84
N SER A 137 -22.81 -7.77 19.73
CA SER A 137 -24.28 -7.81 19.73
C SER A 137 -24.84 -9.04 20.47
N TYR A 138 -24.18 -10.19 20.36
CA TYR A 138 -24.60 -11.40 21.08
C TYR A 138 -24.35 -11.32 22.59
N HIS A 139 -23.37 -10.55 23.04
CA HIS A 139 -23.02 -10.41 24.47
C HIS A 139 -23.80 -9.30 25.18
N THR A 140 -24.43 -8.38 24.46
CA THR A 140 -25.27 -7.31 25.05
C THR A 140 -26.75 -7.68 25.14
N SER A 141 -27.11 -8.93 24.86
CA SER A 141 -28.51 -9.40 24.77
C SER A 141 -29.04 -10.05 26.07
N TRP A 142 -28.47 -9.71 27.24
CA TRP A 142 -28.98 -10.10 28.56
C TRP A 142 -29.25 -8.88 29.44
#